data_AF-A0A5J5NEE4-F1
#
_entry.id   AF-A0A5J5NEE4-F1
#
_cell.length_a   1.000
_cell.length_b   1.000
_cell.length_c   1.000
_cell.angle_alpha   90.00
_cell.angle_beta   90.00
_cell.angle_gamma   90.00
#
_symmetry.space_group_name_H-M   'P 1'
#
loop_
_entity.id
_entity.type
_entity.pdbx_description
1 polymer ?
#
loop_
_entity_poly.entity_id
_entity_poly.type
_entity_poly.pdbx_seq_one_letter_code
_entity_poly.pdbx_strand_id
1 'polypeptide(L)' 'MVLEYKGFQHLTSLCNLLIWDCPKLQSMPPNMLPPSLSRLYIIQCPLLEERYEKEKGKDWANISHIPGH' A
#
# COMPACT_ATOMS: atom_id res chain seq x y z
N MET A 1 2.18 9.78 10.20
CA MET A 1 2.92 10.35 9.05
C MET A 1 2.17 9.94 7.79
N VAL A 2 1.96 10.88 6.87
CA VAL A 2 1.35 10.64 5.56
C VAL A 2 2.47 10.75 4.53
N LEU A 3 2.56 9.80 3.61
CA LEU A 3 3.49 9.92 2.48
C LEU A 3 2.87 10.91 1.48
N GLU A 4 3.33 12.16 1.50
CA GLU A 4 2.84 13.24 0.60
C GLU A 4 3.77 13.55 -0.58
N TYR A 5 4.86 12.80 -0.75
CA TYR A 5 5.78 13.04 -1.87
C TYR A 5 5.44 12.09 -3.01
N LYS A 6 5.16 12.65 -4.20
CA LYS A 6 4.95 11.99 -5.51
C LYS A 6 5.00 10.47 -5.40
N GLY A 7 3.85 9.84 -5.24
CA GLY A 7 3.76 8.41 -4.99
C GLY A 7 4.50 7.55 -6.01
N PHE A 8 4.53 6.26 -5.77
CA PHE A 8 5.13 5.26 -6.64
C PHE A 8 4.46 5.14 -8.03
N GLN A 9 3.44 5.95 -8.36
CA GLN A 9 2.75 5.93 -9.66
C GLN A 9 3.68 6.13 -10.86
N HIS A 10 4.72 6.94 -10.72
CA HIS A 10 5.69 7.17 -11.81
C HIS A 10 6.64 5.98 -12.00
N LEU A 11 6.69 5.03 -11.05
CA LEU A 11 7.50 3.82 -11.13
C LEU A 11 6.75 2.76 -11.93
N THR A 12 6.59 2.99 -13.23
CA THR A 12 5.81 2.12 -14.15
C THR A 12 6.36 0.71 -14.32
N SER A 13 7.56 0.42 -13.79
CA SER A 13 8.17 -0.91 -13.79
C SER A 13 8.18 -1.55 -12.40
N LEU A 14 7.64 -0.89 -11.38
CA LEU A 14 7.59 -1.43 -10.03
C LEU A 14 6.50 -2.48 -9.93
N CYS A 15 6.91 -3.73 -9.75
CA CYS A 15 6.00 -4.87 -9.60
C CYS A 15 5.85 -5.30 -8.13
N ASN A 16 6.83 -5.04 -7.28
CA ASN A 16 6.86 -5.49 -5.89
C ASN A 16 7.16 -4.31 -4.98
N LEU A 17 6.33 -4.11 -3.95
CA LEU A 17 6.52 -3.09 -2.93
C LEU A 17 6.47 -3.74 -1.55
N LEU A 18 7.49 -3.48 -0.74
CA LEU A 18 7.57 -3.90 0.66
C LEU A 18 7.60 -2.65 1.55
N ILE A 19 6.68 -2.60 2.51
CA ILE A 19 6.65 -1.61 3.58
C ILE A 19 6.88 -2.38 4.88
N TRP A 20 7.99 -2.07 5.55
CA TRP A 20 8.42 -2.77 6.77
C TRP A 20 8.64 -1.75 7.89
N ASP A 21 8.10 -2.05 9.08
CA ASP A 21 8.42 -1.44 10.37
C ASP A 21 8.14 0.06 10.38
N CYS A 22 6.95 0.40 9.89
CA CYS A 22 6.44 1.77 9.82
C CYS A 22 5.21 1.92 10.74
N PRO A 23 5.38 1.86 12.08
CA PRO A 23 4.25 1.83 13.01
C PRO A 23 3.44 3.13 13.07
N LYS A 24 4.01 4.24 12.58
CA LYS A 24 3.35 5.57 12.54
C LYS A 24 2.81 5.94 11.16
N LEU A 25 3.00 5.08 10.15
CA LEU A 25 2.46 5.29 8.82
C LEU A 25 0.97 4.95 8.88
N GLN A 26 0.11 5.92 8.54
CA GLN A 26 -1.34 5.79 8.73
C GLN A 26 -2.10 5.62 7.42
N SER A 27 -1.50 6.01 6.31
CA SER A 27 -2.17 5.99 5.03
C SER A 27 -1.16 5.92 3.90
N MET A 28 -1.55 5.23 2.83
CA MET A 28 -0.94 5.35 1.53
C MET A 28 -2.06 5.71 0.54
N PRO A 29 -2.07 6.93 -0.05
CA PRO A 29 -3.10 7.28 -1.01
C PRO A 29 -3.24 6.22 -2.10
N PRO A 30 -4.46 5.83 -2.52
CA PRO A 30 -4.69 4.89 -3.63
C PRO A 30 -3.89 5.28 -4.87
N ASN A 31 -3.81 6.59 -5.09
CA ASN A 31 -3.09 7.25 -6.17
C ASN A 31 -1.58 7.28 -5.92
N MET A 32 -1.03 6.43 -5.04
CA MET A 32 0.41 6.27 -4.90
C MET A 32 0.92 5.00 -5.53
N LEU A 33 0.10 3.96 -5.69
CA LEU A 33 0.59 2.70 -6.22
C LEU A 33 0.70 2.73 -7.75
N PRO A 34 1.77 2.19 -8.34
CA PRO A 34 1.89 2.10 -9.79
C PRO A 34 0.93 1.04 -10.32
N PRO A 35 0.39 1.23 -11.55
CA PRO A 35 -0.49 0.26 -12.17
C PRO A 35 0.20 -1.08 -12.48
N SER A 36 1.54 -1.10 -12.53
CA SER A 36 2.35 -2.31 -12.71
C SER A 36 2.49 -3.16 -11.44
N LEU A 37 2.04 -2.67 -10.29
CA LEU A 37 2.26 -3.34 -9.02
C LEU A 37 1.45 -4.65 -8.95
N SER A 38 2.15 -5.76 -8.78
CA SER A 38 1.57 -7.08 -8.69
C SER A 38 1.72 -7.72 -7.31
N ARG A 39 2.58 -7.18 -6.44
CA ARG A 39 2.73 -7.64 -5.05
C ARG A 39 2.94 -6.45 -4.10
N LEU A 40 2.20 -6.47 -3.00
CA LEU A 40 2.30 -5.51 -1.92
C LEU A 40 2.48 -6.28 -0.61
N TYR A 41 3.57 -6.02 0.10
CA TYR A 41 3.84 -6.58 1.42
C TYR A 41 3.85 -5.46 2.44
N ILE A 42 3.02 -5.57 3.47
CA ILE A 42 2.95 -4.64 4.59
C ILE A 42 3.23 -5.47 5.84
N ILE A 43 4.35 -5.20 6.50
CA ILE A 43 4.84 -6.00 7.62
C ILE A 43 5.23 -5.08 8.77
N GLN A 44 4.77 -5.39 9.98
CA GLN A 44 5.03 -4.59 11.19
C GLN A 44 4.57 -3.13 11.03
N CYS A 45 3.44 -2.93 10.35
CA CYS A 45 2.86 -1.60 10.12
C CYS A 45 1.39 -1.61 10.57
N PRO A 46 1.11 -1.69 11.88
CA PRO A 46 -0.24 -1.96 12.41
C PRO A 46 -1.33 -1.03 11.88
N LEU A 47 -1.05 0.27 11.77
CA LEU A 47 -2.00 1.26 11.27
C LEU A 47 -2.29 1.13 9.76
N LEU A 48 -1.37 0.57 8.99
CA LEU A 48 -1.59 0.25 7.57
C LEU A 48 -2.27 -1.09 7.40
N GLU A 49 -1.82 -2.10 8.14
CA GLU A 49 -2.39 -3.45 8.15
C GLU A 49 -3.90 -3.41 8.46
N GLU A 50 -4.31 -2.61 9.46
CA GLU A 50 -5.74 -2.40 9.79
C GLU A 50 -6.53 -1.79 8.62
N ARG A 51 -5.97 -0.79 7.93
CA ARG A 51 -6.68 -0.08 6.85
C ARG A 51 -6.73 -0.88 5.55
N TYR A 52 -5.77 -1.76 5.34
CA TYR A 52 -5.66 -2.65 4.17
C TYR A 52 -6.08 -4.09 4.46
N GLU A 53 -6.68 -4.34 5.62
CA GLU A 53 -7.22 -5.65 5.98
C GLU A 53 -8.21 -6.10 4.90
N LYS A 54 -8.02 -7.32 4.41
CA LYS A 54 -8.86 -7.91 3.36
C LYS A 54 -10.33 -7.83 3.75
N GLU A 55 -11.17 -7.29 2.86
CA GLU A 55 -12.64 -7.17 2.98
C GLU A 55 -13.18 -6.29 4.13
N LYS A 56 -12.33 -5.87 5.08
CA LYS A 56 -12.75 -5.06 6.25
C LYS A 56 -12.10 -3.69 6.30
N GLY A 57 -10.86 -3.59 5.81
CA GLY A 57 -10.07 -2.38 5.86
C GLY A 57 -10.73 -1.26 5.05
N LYS A 58 -10.75 -0.05 5.62
CA LYS A 58 -11.35 1.13 4.98
C LYS A 58 -10.79 1.40 3.59
N ASP A 59 -9.52 1.07 3.36
CA ASP A 59 -8.80 1.31 2.12
C ASP A 59 -8.60 0.01 1.31
N TRP A 60 -9.27 -1.09 1.66
CA TRP A 60 -9.16 -2.39 0.98
C TRP A 60 -9.36 -2.30 -0.53
N ALA A 61 -10.41 -1.59 -0.97
CA ALA A 61 -10.74 -1.43 -2.38
C ALA A 61 -9.61 -0.78 -3.21
N ASN A 62 -8.69 -0.06 -2.57
CA ASN A 62 -7.56 0.56 -3.23
C ASN A 62 -6.47 -0.45 -3.63
N ILE A 63 -6.42 -1.61 -2.99
CA ILE A 63 -5.40 -2.63 -3.21
C ILE A 63 -5.97 -3.99 -3.60
N SER A 64 -7.30 -4.15 -3.62
CA SER A 64 -7.97 -5.42 -3.91
C SER A 64 -7.71 -5.96 -5.31
N HIS A 65 -7.19 -5.12 -6.22
CA HIS A 65 -6.79 -5.51 -7.57
C HIS A 65 -5.37 -6.12 -7.62
N ILE A 66 -4.58 -5.98 -6.54
CA ILE A 66 -3.23 -6.51 -6.44
C ILE A 66 -3.31 -7.97 -5.97
N PRO A 67 -2.80 -8.93 -6.75
CA PRO A 67 -2.86 -10.33 -6.37
C PRO A 67 -1.88 -10.65 -5.22
N GLY A 68 -2.34 -11.38 -4.21
CA GLY A 68 -1.47 -11.96 -3.16
C GLY A 68 -0.88 -10.98 -2.15
N HIS A 69 -1.65 -9.95 -1.78
CA HIS A 69 -1.35 -9.04 -0.66
C HIS A 69 -1.69 -9.67 0.71
#